data_AF-A0A0Q5TQ51-F1
#
_entry.id   AF-A0A0Q5TQ51-F1
#
_cell.length_a   1.000
_cell.length_b   1.000
_cell.length_c   1.000
_cell.angle_alpha   90.00
_cell.angle_beta   90.00
_cell.angle_gamma   90.00
#
_symmetry.space_group_name_H-M   'P 1'
#
loop_
_entity.id
_entity.type
_entity.pdbx_description
1 polymer ?
#
loop_
_entity_poly.entity_id
_entity_poly.type
_entity_poly.pdbx_seq_one_letter_code
_entity_poly.pdbx_strand_id
1 'polypeptide(L)'
;MFKIKLLWCLCLLFWISNAKSQNLKLVSSNNSQLQYMGRVLQTDSSTQFFWCGTSVTIKVKNTQNVKVLLSENIDLNYYNVVIDGKYLKKIKTLKGKKVYQLAEGLSAKPHSIELFKVTNTDERISNFYGFIVDQGATILKQKIKQPIKMEYFGDSITAGHGIEVPDGMPDNGLPEYFNNYLTYAAITSRCFQAQYHNTSKSGIGITVSWDRAIMPEIYDRLNPNDSLSKWDFSKYQPDIVVVNLFQNDYSLVNMPLHAQFKKRFGNVKPNEEFLIKAYIDFIVSLRNVYPKAKIICALGNMDVVKKDSPWPGYINSAVASLKDSKIYVKIFKIKNTTGHPRIQEQEAMADELIRFIKDNKIDK
;
A
#
# COMPACT_ATOMS: atom_id res chain seq x y z
N MET A 1 4.29 -63.74 66.17
CA MET A 1 3.72 -62.46 65.71
C MET A 1 4.03 -62.31 64.23
N PHE A 2 3.03 -62.52 63.36
CA PHE A 2 3.19 -62.56 61.89
C PHE A 2 2.85 -61.22 61.23
N LYS A 3 3.64 -60.90 60.20
CA LYS A 3 3.61 -59.72 59.32
C LYS A 3 2.39 -59.70 58.40
N ILE A 4 1.87 -58.52 58.07
CA ILE A 4 1.27 -58.21 56.75
C ILE A 4 1.67 -56.79 56.34
N LYS A 5 2.37 -56.66 55.21
CA LYS A 5 2.63 -55.40 54.49
C LYS A 5 1.57 -55.26 53.40
N LEU A 6 0.87 -54.14 53.37
CA LEU A 6 -0.06 -53.78 52.29
C LEU A 6 0.66 -52.80 51.34
N LEU A 7 0.84 -53.20 50.08
CA LEU A 7 1.40 -52.36 49.01
C LEU A 7 0.25 -51.94 48.09
N TRP A 8 -0.01 -50.64 47.98
CA TRP A 8 -0.95 -50.07 47.03
C TRP A 8 -0.24 -49.77 45.70
N CYS A 9 -0.64 -50.42 44.61
CA CYS A 9 -0.24 -50.06 43.26
C CYS A 9 -1.32 -49.15 42.63
N LEU A 10 -0.99 -47.87 42.43
CA LEU A 10 -1.74 -46.97 41.54
C LEU A 10 -1.28 -47.19 40.09
N CYS A 11 -2.17 -47.62 39.21
CA CYS A 11 -1.97 -47.57 37.76
C CYS A 11 -2.37 -46.18 37.22
N LEU A 12 -1.39 -45.37 36.83
CA LEU A 12 -1.60 -44.15 36.05
C LEU A 12 -1.67 -44.50 34.56
N LEU A 13 -2.86 -44.42 33.98
CA LEU A 13 -3.09 -44.48 32.53
C LEU A 13 -2.69 -43.14 31.90
N PHE A 14 -1.51 -43.10 31.26
CA PHE A 14 -1.10 -41.98 30.41
C PHE A 14 -1.87 -42.02 29.08
N TRP A 15 -2.84 -41.11 28.91
CA TRP A 15 -3.38 -40.77 27.60
C TRP A 15 -2.33 -39.97 26.82
N ILE A 16 -1.57 -40.66 25.97
CA ILE A 16 -0.69 -40.00 25.00
C ILE A 16 -1.59 -39.47 23.87
N SER A 17 -1.93 -38.19 23.92
CA SER A 17 -2.51 -37.51 22.77
C SER A 17 -1.47 -37.49 21.66
N ASN A 18 -1.68 -38.30 20.61
CA ASN A 18 -0.93 -38.21 19.36
C ASN A 18 -1.22 -36.85 18.70
N ALA A 19 -0.49 -35.81 19.11
CA ALA A 19 -0.38 -34.60 18.33
C ALA A 19 0.29 -34.98 17.01
N LYS A 20 -0.52 -35.18 15.95
CA LYS A 20 0.01 -35.32 14.59
C LYS A 20 0.88 -34.09 14.32
N SER A 21 2.20 -34.30 14.27
CA SER A 21 3.11 -33.27 13.77
C SER A 21 2.60 -32.83 12.41
N GLN A 22 2.11 -31.59 12.33
CA GLN A 22 1.71 -31.00 11.06
C GLN A 22 2.98 -30.85 10.24
N ASN A 23 3.23 -31.76 9.31
CA ASN A 23 4.27 -31.58 8.32
C ASN A 23 3.88 -30.35 7.48
N LEU A 24 4.70 -29.31 7.54
CA LEU A 24 4.53 -28.06 6.80
C LEU A 24 5.60 -27.96 5.72
N LYS A 25 5.28 -27.30 4.60
CA LYS A 25 6.23 -26.95 3.55
C LYS A 25 6.26 -25.46 3.26
N LEU A 26 7.42 -24.98 2.85
CA LEU A 26 7.63 -23.62 2.37
C LEU A 26 7.35 -23.55 0.86
N VAL A 27 6.45 -22.66 0.46
CA VAL A 27 6.29 -22.19 -0.91
C VAL A 27 7.16 -20.95 -1.03
N SER A 28 8.34 -21.11 -1.63
CA SER A 28 9.36 -20.06 -1.73
C SER A 28 8.84 -18.81 -2.44
N SER A 29 9.40 -17.65 -2.09
CA SER A 29 9.01 -16.36 -2.66
C SER A 29 9.16 -16.26 -4.19
N ASN A 30 10.06 -17.03 -4.80
CA ASN A 30 10.23 -17.08 -6.25
C ASN A 30 9.29 -18.09 -6.96
N ASN A 31 8.35 -18.71 -6.24
CA ASN A 31 7.41 -19.64 -6.84
C ASN A 31 6.50 -18.92 -7.87
N SER A 32 6.47 -19.42 -9.10
CA SER A 32 5.77 -18.81 -10.24
C SER A 32 4.24 -18.79 -10.13
N GLN A 33 3.67 -19.46 -9.13
CA GLN A 33 2.23 -19.44 -8.84
C GLN A 33 1.83 -18.35 -7.85
N LEU A 34 2.80 -17.68 -7.22
CA LEU A 34 2.56 -16.47 -6.44
C LEU A 34 2.30 -15.29 -7.37
N GLN A 35 1.39 -14.41 -6.95
CA GLN A 35 1.08 -13.17 -7.67
C GLN A 35 1.46 -11.99 -6.80
N TYR A 36 2.37 -11.16 -7.29
CA TYR A 36 2.79 -9.92 -6.65
C TYR A 36 2.06 -8.74 -7.27
N MET A 37 1.70 -7.77 -6.43
CA MET A 37 1.30 -6.42 -6.85
C MET A 37 2.20 -5.40 -6.16
N GLY A 38 2.53 -4.33 -6.87
CA GLY A 38 3.45 -3.30 -6.41
C GLY A 38 4.88 -3.50 -6.93
N ARG A 39 5.76 -2.58 -6.55
CA ARG A 39 7.17 -2.60 -6.94
C ARG A 39 7.95 -3.48 -5.96
N VAL A 40 8.36 -4.66 -6.42
CA VAL A 40 9.09 -5.64 -5.60
C VAL A 40 10.47 -5.93 -6.17
N LEU A 41 11.43 -6.20 -5.28
CA LEU A 41 12.74 -6.73 -5.66
C LEU A 41 12.79 -8.21 -5.33
N GLN A 42 12.77 -9.06 -6.35
CA GLN A 42 12.94 -10.50 -6.17
C GLN A 42 14.44 -10.86 -6.19
N THR A 43 14.88 -11.60 -5.18
CA THR A 43 16.23 -12.16 -5.06
C THR A 43 16.17 -13.69 -5.07
N ASP A 44 17.32 -14.36 -5.03
CA ASP A 44 17.38 -15.83 -4.96
C ASP A 44 16.74 -16.40 -3.69
N SER A 45 16.73 -15.63 -2.58
CA SER A 45 16.30 -16.10 -1.27
C SER A 45 14.98 -15.52 -0.77
N SER A 46 14.60 -14.33 -1.24
CA SER A 46 13.42 -13.59 -0.77
C SER A 46 12.92 -12.58 -1.79
N THR A 47 11.71 -12.07 -1.58
CA THR A 47 11.19 -10.90 -2.29
C THR A 47 11.04 -9.73 -1.32
N GLN A 48 11.56 -8.57 -1.68
CA GLN A 48 11.55 -7.39 -0.81
C GLN A 48 10.35 -6.49 -1.10
N PHE A 49 9.68 -6.06 -0.04
CA PHE A 49 8.58 -5.10 -0.06
C PHE A 49 9.03 -3.76 0.52
N PHE A 50 8.76 -2.69 -0.22
CA PHE A 50 9.14 -1.32 0.15
C PHE A 50 7.91 -0.42 0.28
N TRP A 51 7.18 -0.24 -0.82
CA TRP A 51 6.03 0.65 -0.90
C TRP A 51 4.81 0.08 -0.19
N CYS A 52 4.04 0.95 0.47
CA CYS A 52 2.72 0.59 0.96
C CYS A 52 1.83 0.09 -0.19
N GLY A 53 0.86 -0.77 0.09
CA GLY A 53 0.01 -1.35 -0.95
C GLY A 53 0.64 -2.51 -1.74
N THR A 54 1.93 -2.83 -1.50
CA THR A 54 2.55 -4.05 -2.04
C THR A 54 1.85 -5.28 -1.47
N SER A 55 1.50 -6.25 -2.32
CA SER A 55 0.86 -7.49 -1.88
C SER A 55 1.42 -8.73 -2.57
N VAL A 56 1.23 -9.87 -1.92
CA VAL A 56 1.49 -11.19 -2.50
C VAL A 56 0.31 -12.11 -2.22
N THR A 57 -0.16 -12.79 -3.27
CA THR A 57 -1.29 -13.71 -3.21
C THR A 57 -0.87 -15.13 -3.57
N ILE A 58 -1.30 -16.09 -2.78
CA ILE A 58 -1.24 -17.52 -3.07
C ILE A 58 -2.65 -18.09 -3.23
N LYS A 59 -2.84 -18.98 -4.21
CA LYS A 59 -4.05 -19.80 -4.29
C LYS A 59 -3.70 -21.25 -3.95
N VAL A 60 -4.37 -21.81 -2.96
CA VAL A 60 -4.01 -23.11 -2.37
C VAL A 60 -5.27 -23.92 -2.05
N LYS A 61 -5.19 -25.25 -2.15
CA LYS A 61 -6.24 -26.18 -1.68
C LYS A 61 -5.62 -27.26 -0.79
N ASN A 62 -6.45 -28.03 -0.09
CA ASN A 62 -6.00 -29.11 0.80
C ASN A 62 -5.03 -28.63 1.91
N THR A 63 -5.31 -27.46 2.49
CA THR A 63 -4.55 -26.91 3.61
C THR A 63 -5.54 -26.38 4.64
N GLN A 64 -5.29 -26.63 5.91
CA GLN A 64 -6.02 -26.03 7.03
C GLN A 64 -5.27 -24.80 7.56
N ASN A 65 -3.94 -24.79 7.43
CA ASN A 65 -3.07 -23.74 7.94
C ASN A 65 -2.38 -23.00 6.80
N VAL A 66 -2.31 -21.68 6.91
CA VAL A 66 -1.45 -20.84 6.07
C VAL A 66 -0.73 -19.85 6.97
N LYS A 67 0.60 -19.89 6.92
CA LYS A 67 1.51 -18.98 7.62
C LYS A 67 2.36 -18.24 6.60
N VAL A 68 3.05 -17.20 7.03
CA VAL A 68 4.06 -16.49 6.23
C VAL A 68 5.37 -16.36 6.98
N LEU A 69 6.48 -16.45 6.26
CA LEU A 69 7.83 -16.21 6.76
C LEU A 69 8.33 -14.85 6.25
N LEU A 70 8.46 -13.89 7.16
CA LEU A 70 8.90 -12.52 6.89
C LEU A 70 10.14 -12.18 7.72
N SER A 71 11.04 -11.36 7.19
CA SER A 71 12.04 -10.66 8.01
C SER A 71 11.90 -9.16 7.84
N GLU A 72 11.59 -8.47 8.92
CA GLU A 72 11.52 -7.01 8.97
C GLU A 72 12.86 -6.42 9.42
N ASN A 73 13.26 -5.29 8.84
CA ASN A 73 14.43 -4.55 9.30
C ASN A 73 14.17 -3.75 10.59
N ILE A 74 12.92 -3.32 10.81
CA ILE A 74 12.47 -2.45 11.91
C ILE A 74 11.13 -2.98 12.45
N ASP A 75 10.83 -2.67 13.72
CA ASP A 75 9.57 -3.04 14.36
C ASP A 75 8.37 -2.24 13.83
N LEU A 76 7.16 -2.76 14.10
CA LEU A 76 5.89 -2.08 13.86
C LEU A 76 5.61 -1.89 12.37
N ASN A 77 5.70 -2.95 11.58
CA ASN A 77 5.13 -3.00 10.25
C ASN A 77 3.82 -3.80 10.31
N TYR A 78 2.86 -3.48 9.46
CA TYR A 78 1.53 -4.05 9.51
C TYR A 78 1.08 -4.53 8.14
N TYR A 79 0.34 -5.63 8.15
CA TYR A 79 -0.22 -6.25 6.96
C TYR A 79 -1.67 -6.62 7.18
N ASN A 80 -2.50 -6.45 6.16
CA ASN A 80 -3.81 -7.09 6.13
C ASN A 80 -3.68 -8.49 5.53
N VAL A 81 -4.45 -9.40 6.09
CA VAL A 81 -4.68 -10.75 5.57
C VAL A 81 -6.06 -10.76 4.95
N VAL A 82 -6.14 -11.12 3.67
CA VAL A 82 -7.38 -11.22 2.91
C VAL A 82 -7.54 -12.65 2.44
N ILE A 83 -8.71 -13.25 2.67
CA ILE A 83 -9.04 -14.62 2.25
C ILE A 83 -10.25 -14.58 1.33
N ASP A 84 -10.10 -15.17 0.14
CA ASP A 84 -11.15 -15.23 -0.88
C ASP A 84 -11.76 -13.85 -1.20
N GLY A 85 -10.90 -12.83 -1.23
CA GLY A 85 -11.28 -11.43 -1.49
C GLY A 85 -11.94 -10.72 -0.30
N LYS A 86 -12.01 -11.34 0.88
CA LYS A 86 -12.58 -10.74 2.10
C LYS A 86 -11.48 -10.47 3.13
N TYR A 87 -11.48 -9.28 3.70
CA TYR A 87 -10.59 -8.95 4.82
C TYR A 87 -10.83 -9.94 5.98
N LEU A 88 -9.74 -10.49 6.54
CA LEU A 88 -9.79 -11.34 7.72
C LEU A 88 -9.30 -10.58 8.96
N LYS A 89 -8.05 -10.09 8.91
CA LYS A 89 -7.40 -9.46 10.06
C LYS A 89 -6.20 -8.62 9.64
N LYS A 90 -5.79 -7.72 10.53
CA LYS A 90 -4.51 -7.00 10.47
C LYS A 90 -3.50 -7.69 11.38
N ILE A 91 -2.29 -7.95 10.88
CA ILE A 91 -1.20 -8.51 11.67
C ILE A 91 -0.10 -7.47 11.88
N LYS A 92 0.52 -7.52 13.06
CA LYS A 92 1.70 -6.73 13.43
C LYS A 92 2.93 -7.59 13.24
N THR A 93 3.90 -7.10 12.49
CA THR A 93 5.21 -7.73 12.30
C THR A 93 6.29 -6.94 13.03
N LEU A 94 7.28 -7.69 13.51
CA LEU A 94 8.38 -7.22 14.33
C LEU A 94 9.71 -7.53 13.63
N LYS A 95 10.74 -6.77 14.00
CA LYS A 95 12.11 -6.91 13.51
C LYS A 95 12.59 -8.36 13.60
N GLY A 96 13.35 -8.75 12.58
CA GLY A 96 13.94 -10.08 12.44
C GLY A 96 13.04 -11.07 11.71
N LYS A 97 13.60 -12.26 11.44
CA LYS A 97 12.94 -13.31 10.66
C LYS A 97 11.98 -14.12 11.53
N LYS A 98 10.67 -14.04 11.24
CA LYS A 98 9.59 -14.63 12.05
C LYS A 98 8.49 -15.23 11.18
N VAL A 99 7.77 -16.19 11.76
CA VAL A 99 6.61 -16.83 11.16
C VAL A 99 5.34 -16.23 11.75
N TYR A 100 4.38 -15.87 10.89
CA TYR A 100 3.09 -15.31 11.30
C TYR A 100 1.94 -16.15 10.76
N GLN A 101 0.95 -16.43 11.62
CA GLN A 101 -0.26 -17.17 11.24
C GLN A 101 -1.22 -16.29 10.44
N LEU A 102 -1.52 -16.68 9.21
CA LEU A 102 -2.47 -15.97 8.35
C LEU A 102 -3.88 -16.54 8.50
N ALA A 103 -4.03 -17.87 8.36
CA ALA A 103 -5.33 -18.56 8.36
C ALA A 103 -5.24 -19.94 9.02
N GLU A 104 -6.28 -20.36 9.74
CA GLU A 104 -6.40 -21.67 10.37
C GLU A 104 -7.80 -22.24 10.11
N GLY A 105 -7.95 -23.57 10.15
CA GLY A 105 -9.24 -24.23 9.94
C GLY A 105 -9.81 -24.08 8.53
N LEU A 106 -8.97 -23.80 7.52
CA LEU A 106 -9.43 -23.74 6.13
C LEU A 106 -9.97 -25.10 5.67
N SER A 107 -11.04 -25.07 4.88
CA SER A 107 -11.58 -26.28 4.27
C SER A 107 -10.63 -26.83 3.21
N ALA A 108 -10.83 -28.08 2.77
CA ALA A 108 -10.04 -28.65 1.68
C ALA A 108 -10.26 -27.97 0.31
N LYS A 109 -11.24 -27.05 0.19
CA LYS A 109 -11.53 -26.32 -1.04
C LYS A 109 -10.40 -25.34 -1.40
N PRO A 110 -10.33 -24.87 -2.66
CA PRO A 110 -9.44 -23.79 -3.03
C PRO A 110 -9.73 -22.50 -2.27
N HIS A 111 -8.70 -21.91 -1.69
CA HIS A 111 -8.72 -20.60 -1.06
C HIS A 111 -7.64 -19.69 -1.67
N SER A 112 -7.91 -18.40 -1.79
CA SER A 112 -6.93 -17.35 -2.10
C SER A 112 -6.54 -16.65 -0.81
N ILE A 113 -5.24 -16.54 -0.53
CA ILE A 113 -4.71 -15.83 0.64
C ILE A 113 -3.80 -14.73 0.12
N GLU A 114 -4.14 -13.50 0.44
CA GLU A 114 -3.35 -12.31 0.14
C GLU A 114 -2.78 -11.72 1.43
N LEU A 115 -1.48 -11.42 1.39
CA LEU A 115 -0.80 -10.60 2.38
C LEU A 115 -0.56 -9.22 1.77
N PHE A 116 -1.13 -8.18 2.36
CA PHE A 116 -1.12 -6.81 1.80
C PHE A 116 -0.45 -5.84 2.78
N LYS A 117 0.64 -5.17 2.39
CA LYS A 117 1.37 -4.21 3.24
C LYS A 117 0.53 -2.95 3.42
N VAL A 118 0.18 -2.60 4.65
CA VAL A 118 -0.70 -1.46 4.93
C VAL A 118 -0.05 -0.26 5.57
N THR A 119 1.11 -0.44 6.21
CA THR A 119 1.90 0.64 6.79
C THR A 119 2.48 1.55 5.70
N ASN A 120 2.67 2.82 6.04
CA ASN A 120 3.30 3.86 5.21
C ASN A 120 4.58 3.40 4.51
N THR A 121 4.91 4.07 3.40
CA THR A 121 6.23 3.99 2.78
C THR A 121 7.23 4.83 3.57
N ASP A 122 8.16 4.19 4.24
CA ASP A 122 9.21 4.80 5.06
C ASP A 122 10.45 3.88 5.10
N GLU A 123 11.22 3.90 6.18
CA GLU A 123 12.37 3.03 6.39
C GLU A 123 12.04 1.52 6.55
N ARG A 124 10.78 1.12 6.67
CA ARG A 124 10.34 -0.28 6.88
C ARG A 124 10.41 -1.10 5.60
N ILE A 125 11.37 -2.03 5.57
CA ILE A 125 11.60 -2.98 4.47
C ILE A 125 11.36 -4.40 4.98
N SER A 126 10.60 -5.17 4.21
CA SER A 126 10.27 -6.56 4.54
C SER A 126 10.86 -7.51 3.52
N ASN A 127 11.50 -8.57 3.99
CA ASN A 127 11.92 -9.69 3.15
C ASN A 127 10.90 -10.83 3.30
N PHE A 128 10.12 -11.07 2.26
CA PHE A 128 9.19 -12.19 2.18
C PHE A 128 9.90 -13.43 1.66
N TYR A 129 9.97 -14.48 2.48
CA TYR A 129 10.62 -15.74 2.10
C TYR A 129 9.65 -16.75 1.48
N GLY A 130 8.36 -16.62 1.76
CA GLY A 130 7.35 -17.54 1.26
C GLY A 130 6.17 -17.76 2.20
N PHE A 131 5.19 -18.49 1.70
CA PHE A 131 4.09 -19.03 2.50
C PHE A 131 4.47 -20.39 3.06
N ILE A 132 4.03 -20.68 4.28
CA ILE A 132 4.16 -22.02 4.88
C ILE A 132 2.75 -22.62 4.95
N VAL A 133 2.59 -23.79 4.31
CA VAL A 133 1.30 -24.48 4.15
C VAL A 133 1.45 -25.94 4.56
N ASP A 134 0.35 -26.66 4.73
CA ASP A 134 0.39 -28.10 5.02
C ASP A 134 1.10 -28.88 3.90
N GLN A 135 1.80 -29.96 4.23
CA GLN A 135 2.57 -30.76 3.27
C GLN A 135 1.73 -31.22 2.07
N GLY A 136 0.48 -31.63 2.34
CA GLY A 136 -0.50 -32.09 1.34
C GLY A 136 -1.15 -30.97 0.51
N ALA A 137 -0.85 -29.70 0.82
CA ALA A 137 -1.43 -28.57 0.12
C ALA A 137 -1.04 -28.56 -1.36
N THR A 138 -1.97 -28.20 -2.24
CA THR A 138 -1.69 -28.02 -3.67
C THR A 138 -1.73 -26.54 -4.01
N ILE A 139 -0.66 -26.01 -4.58
CA ILE A 139 -0.60 -24.63 -5.04
C ILE A 139 -1.19 -24.56 -6.45
N LEU A 140 -2.16 -23.68 -6.62
CA LEU A 140 -2.97 -23.57 -7.82
C LEU A 140 -2.50 -22.40 -8.66
N LYS A 141 -2.48 -22.58 -9.98
CA LYS A 141 -2.25 -21.47 -10.91
C LYS A 141 -3.40 -20.47 -10.77
N GLN A 142 -3.04 -19.21 -10.59
CA GLN A 142 -3.99 -18.11 -10.59
C GLN A 142 -4.20 -17.64 -12.03
N LYS A 143 -5.44 -17.63 -12.51
CA LYS A 143 -5.76 -17.03 -13.80
C LYS A 143 -5.60 -15.53 -13.66
N ILE A 144 -4.58 -14.95 -14.29
CA ILE A 144 -4.51 -13.51 -14.52
C ILE A 144 -5.63 -13.19 -15.52
N LYS A 145 -6.84 -12.90 -15.04
CA LYS A 145 -7.79 -12.16 -15.87
C LYS A 145 -7.10 -10.84 -16.17
N GLN A 146 -6.90 -10.48 -17.44
CA GLN A 146 -6.18 -9.26 -17.84
C GLN A 146 -6.83 -8.06 -17.16
N PRO A 147 -6.31 -7.60 -16.01
CA PRO A 147 -6.99 -6.59 -15.25
C PRO A 147 -6.50 -5.24 -15.75
N ILE A 148 -7.37 -4.24 -15.70
CA ILE A 148 -6.96 -2.84 -15.77
C ILE A 148 -5.77 -2.66 -14.81
N LYS A 149 -4.74 -1.94 -15.21
CA LYS A 149 -3.60 -1.63 -14.36
C LYS A 149 -3.71 -0.18 -13.89
N MET A 150 -3.61 0.02 -12.58
CA MET A 150 -3.68 1.35 -11.97
C MET A 150 -2.44 1.61 -11.11
N GLU A 151 -1.83 2.78 -11.30
CA GLU A 151 -0.81 3.28 -10.39
C GLU A 151 -1.19 4.63 -9.80
N TYR A 152 -0.99 4.75 -8.49
CA TYR A 152 -1.28 5.97 -7.74
C TYR A 152 0.03 6.59 -7.26
N PHE A 153 0.20 7.88 -7.56
CA PHE A 153 1.25 8.72 -6.99
C PHE A 153 0.60 9.69 -6.01
N GLY A 154 1.06 9.70 -4.76
CA GLY A 154 0.41 10.55 -3.76
C GLY A 154 1.17 10.71 -2.46
N ASP A 155 0.49 11.32 -1.50
CA ASP A 155 1.03 11.61 -0.17
C ASP A 155 0.36 10.76 0.92
N SER A 156 0.20 11.32 2.12
CA SER A 156 -0.41 10.66 3.28
C SER A 156 -1.84 10.21 3.02
N ILE A 157 -2.60 10.92 2.19
CA ILE A 157 -3.99 10.58 1.84
C ILE A 157 -4.01 9.25 1.08
N THR A 158 -3.11 9.10 0.11
CA THR A 158 -2.95 7.91 -0.73
C THR A 158 -2.23 6.77 -0.01
N ALA A 159 -1.41 7.08 1.00
CA ALA A 159 -0.76 6.09 1.86
C ALA A 159 -1.71 5.47 2.89
N GLY A 160 -2.82 6.16 3.21
CA GLY A 160 -3.78 5.75 4.25
C GLY A 160 -3.37 6.17 5.65
N HIS A 161 -2.72 7.33 5.78
CA HIS A 161 -2.37 7.92 7.07
C HIS A 161 -3.61 8.23 7.88
N GLY A 162 -3.59 7.86 9.17
CA GLY A 162 -4.61 8.28 10.12
C GLY A 162 -5.99 7.62 9.93
N ILE A 163 -6.13 6.73 8.93
CA ILE A 163 -7.43 6.20 8.51
C ILE A 163 -8.10 5.35 9.59
N GLU A 164 -7.32 4.71 10.45
CA GLU A 164 -7.81 3.90 11.58
C GLU A 164 -7.63 4.59 12.94
N VAL A 165 -7.36 5.90 12.97
CA VAL A 165 -7.31 6.66 14.24
C VAL A 165 -8.70 6.66 14.89
N PRO A 166 -8.83 6.22 16.15
CA PRO A 166 -10.11 6.25 16.85
C PRO A 166 -10.69 7.66 17.01
N ASP A 167 -12.00 7.75 17.19
CA ASP A 167 -12.67 9.01 17.54
C ASP A 167 -12.09 9.61 18.83
N GLY A 168 -11.83 10.92 18.81
CA GLY A 168 -11.24 11.64 19.94
C GLY A 168 -9.74 11.45 20.15
N MET A 169 -9.06 10.59 19.38
CA MET A 169 -7.61 10.40 19.45
C MET A 169 -6.86 11.32 18.48
N PRO A 170 -5.64 11.76 18.83
CA PRO A 170 -4.82 12.57 17.94
C PRO A 170 -4.31 11.74 16.76
N ASP A 171 -4.35 12.33 15.58
CA ASP A 171 -3.72 11.80 14.37
C ASP A 171 -2.21 12.05 14.44
N ASN A 172 -1.49 11.10 15.03
CA ASN A 172 -0.08 11.22 15.40
C ASN A 172 0.87 10.45 14.46
N GLY A 173 0.37 9.89 13.36
CA GLY A 173 1.17 9.13 12.41
C GLY A 173 1.76 7.84 12.97
N LEU A 174 1.15 7.23 13.98
CA LEU A 174 1.57 5.92 14.47
C LEU A 174 1.32 4.82 13.41
N PRO A 175 2.27 3.90 13.17
CA PRO A 175 2.18 2.86 12.14
C PRO A 175 0.92 1.98 12.20
N GLU A 176 0.37 1.73 13.40
CA GLU A 176 -0.87 0.97 13.60
C GLU A 176 -2.11 1.66 13.03
N TYR A 177 -2.10 2.97 12.83
CA TYR A 177 -3.25 3.71 12.32
C TYR A 177 -3.24 3.90 10.80
N PHE A 178 -2.21 3.38 10.12
CA PHE A 178 -2.18 3.31 8.67
C PHE A 178 -2.95 2.11 8.16
N ASN A 179 -3.76 2.32 7.13
CA ASN A 179 -4.37 1.22 6.39
C ASN A 179 -4.52 1.51 4.89
N ASN A 180 -3.46 1.24 4.10
CA ASN A 180 -3.49 1.45 2.66
C ASN A 180 -4.63 0.69 1.95
N TYR A 181 -5.04 -0.48 2.47
CA TYR A 181 -6.12 -1.30 1.89
C TYR A 181 -7.48 -0.60 1.93
N LEU A 182 -7.68 0.34 2.86
CA LEU A 182 -8.91 1.11 3.04
C LEU A 182 -8.87 2.48 2.34
N THR A 183 -7.81 2.79 1.59
CA THR A 183 -7.69 4.07 0.86
C THR A 183 -8.62 4.13 -0.34
N TYR A 184 -8.97 5.36 -0.74
CA TYR A 184 -9.73 5.61 -1.97
C TYR A 184 -9.10 4.92 -3.19
N ALA A 185 -7.77 4.88 -3.23
CA ALA A 185 -6.98 4.27 -4.28
C ALA A 185 -7.18 2.76 -4.34
N ALA A 186 -6.99 2.07 -3.21
CA ALA A 186 -7.16 0.62 -3.13
C ALA A 186 -8.63 0.20 -3.35
N ILE A 187 -9.60 0.95 -2.80
CA ILE A 187 -11.04 0.71 -3.01
C ILE A 187 -11.40 0.84 -4.49
N THR A 188 -10.97 1.93 -5.15
CA THR A 188 -11.21 2.16 -6.57
C THR A 188 -10.64 1.02 -7.41
N SER A 189 -9.39 0.62 -7.16
CA SER A 189 -8.78 -0.49 -7.91
C SER A 189 -9.50 -1.82 -7.71
N ARG A 190 -9.95 -2.14 -6.49
CA ARG A 190 -10.78 -3.34 -6.27
C ARG A 190 -12.11 -3.27 -7.02
N CYS A 191 -12.75 -2.11 -7.10
CA CYS A 191 -13.99 -1.93 -7.86
C CYS A 191 -13.82 -2.29 -9.35
N PHE A 192 -12.68 -1.95 -9.94
CA PHE A 192 -12.35 -2.26 -11.34
C PHE A 192 -11.65 -3.61 -11.53
N GLN A 193 -11.51 -4.42 -10.46
CA GLN A 193 -10.69 -5.64 -10.46
C GLN A 193 -9.28 -5.39 -10.99
N ALA A 194 -8.74 -4.21 -10.73
CA ALA A 194 -7.49 -3.72 -11.30
C ALA A 194 -6.26 -4.24 -10.54
N GLN A 195 -5.15 -4.43 -11.26
CA GLN A 195 -3.84 -4.46 -10.62
C GLN A 195 -3.56 -3.10 -9.99
N TYR A 196 -3.01 -3.12 -8.77
CA TYR A 196 -2.83 -1.94 -7.95
C TYR A 196 -1.36 -1.71 -7.61
N HIS A 197 -0.82 -0.58 -8.05
CA HIS A 197 0.48 -0.07 -7.61
C HIS A 197 0.27 1.25 -6.86
N ASN A 198 0.93 1.39 -5.71
CA ASN A 198 0.87 2.61 -4.91
C ASN A 198 2.29 3.12 -4.64
N THR A 199 2.58 4.30 -5.18
CA THR A 199 3.83 5.02 -5.04
C THR A 199 3.52 6.29 -4.26
N SER A 200 3.21 6.14 -2.97
CA SER A 200 2.94 7.25 -2.06
C SER A 200 3.81 7.21 -0.82
N LYS A 201 4.04 8.40 -0.23
CA LYS A 201 4.77 8.57 1.02
C LYS A 201 4.15 9.71 1.82
N SER A 202 3.83 9.47 3.09
CA SER A 202 3.30 10.53 3.95
C SER A 202 4.20 11.76 3.97
N GLY A 203 3.57 12.93 3.88
CA GLY A 203 4.24 14.22 3.92
C GLY A 203 5.02 14.61 2.66
N ILE A 204 4.96 13.82 1.58
CA ILE A 204 5.64 14.13 0.33
C ILE A 204 4.88 15.18 -0.48
N GLY A 205 5.60 16.14 -1.05
CA GLY A 205 5.08 17.07 -2.04
C GLY A 205 5.84 17.00 -3.36
N ILE A 206 5.48 17.89 -4.29
CA ILE A 206 6.15 17.97 -5.60
C ILE A 206 7.35 18.92 -5.55
N THR A 207 7.22 20.04 -4.85
CA THR A 207 8.26 21.09 -4.74
C THR A 207 8.87 21.12 -3.34
N VAL A 208 8.09 20.80 -2.32
CA VAL A 208 8.53 20.75 -0.92
C VAL A 208 7.76 19.67 -0.16
N SER A 209 8.45 19.00 0.76
CA SER A 209 7.91 17.92 1.60
C SER A 209 8.21 18.20 3.07
N TRP A 210 7.52 17.50 3.96
CA TRP A 210 7.82 17.51 5.40
C TRP A 210 9.17 16.84 5.72
N ASP A 211 9.60 15.90 4.87
CA ASP A 211 10.92 15.26 4.88
C ASP A 211 11.80 15.80 3.72
N ARG A 212 13.04 15.31 3.59
CA ARG A 212 14.02 15.74 2.60
C ARG A 212 13.55 15.55 1.15
N ALA A 213 13.00 14.39 0.84
CA ALA A 213 12.71 13.99 -0.53
C ALA A 213 11.37 14.54 -1.04
N ILE A 214 11.30 14.91 -2.31
CA ILE A 214 10.06 15.25 -3.03
C ILE A 214 9.67 14.13 -4.01
N MET A 215 8.41 14.08 -4.44
CA MET A 215 7.93 13.02 -5.31
C MET A 215 8.73 12.91 -6.62
N PRO A 216 9.08 14.00 -7.34
CA PRO A 216 9.92 13.92 -8.53
C PRO A 216 11.30 13.28 -8.31
N GLU A 217 11.81 13.25 -7.08
CA GLU A 217 13.10 12.61 -6.76
C GLU A 217 12.99 11.10 -6.48
N ILE A 218 11.78 10.61 -6.17
CA ILE A 218 11.57 9.23 -5.70
C ILE A 218 10.58 8.41 -6.54
N TYR A 219 9.78 9.04 -7.41
CA TYR A 219 8.73 8.37 -8.18
C TYR A 219 9.26 7.25 -9.07
N ASP A 220 10.54 7.29 -9.45
CA ASP A 220 11.21 6.33 -10.29
C ASP A 220 11.99 5.27 -9.51
N ARG A 221 11.84 5.23 -8.19
CA ARG A 221 12.60 4.30 -7.35
C ARG A 221 11.88 2.98 -7.14
N LEU A 222 12.67 1.91 -7.07
CA LEU A 222 12.22 0.61 -6.58
C LEU A 222 12.25 0.60 -5.05
N ASN A 223 13.42 0.88 -4.45
CA ASN A 223 13.54 1.18 -3.03
C ASN A 223 13.48 2.71 -2.83
N PRO A 224 12.44 3.26 -2.17
CA PRO A 224 12.27 4.70 -1.99
C PRO A 224 13.44 5.35 -1.24
N ASN A 225 14.15 4.60 -0.40
CA ASN A 225 15.24 5.09 0.44
C ASN A 225 16.62 5.03 -0.24
N ASP A 226 16.72 4.42 -1.41
CA ASP A 226 17.98 4.30 -2.17
C ASP A 226 17.86 5.07 -3.50
N SER A 227 18.63 6.15 -3.64
CA SER A 227 18.61 6.98 -4.84
C SER A 227 19.13 6.29 -6.10
N LEU A 228 19.90 5.21 -5.94
CA LEU A 228 20.42 4.40 -7.04
C LEU A 228 19.45 3.27 -7.44
N SER A 229 18.48 2.95 -6.58
CA SER A 229 17.50 1.91 -6.83
C SER A 229 16.41 2.39 -7.77
N LYS A 230 16.52 2.07 -9.06
CA LYS A 230 15.55 2.46 -10.09
C LYS A 230 14.51 1.37 -10.34
N TRP A 231 13.26 1.79 -10.48
CA TRP A 231 12.17 0.96 -10.95
C TRP A 231 12.24 0.82 -12.47
N ASP A 232 12.14 -0.43 -12.94
CA ASP A 232 12.01 -0.71 -14.36
C ASP A 232 10.54 -0.59 -14.77
N PHE A 233 10.21 0.57 -15.35
CA PHE A 233 8.87 0.90 -15.83
C PHE A 233 8.35 -0.05 -16.93
N SER A 234 9.20 -0.82 -17.61
CA SER A 234 8.74 -1.80 -18.60
C SER A 234 7.99 -2.98 -17.95
N LYS A 235 8.25 -3.26 -16.66
CA LYS A 235 7.59 -4.34 -15.91
C LYS A 235 6.13 -4.04 -15.61
N TYR A 236 5.74 -2.77 -15.60
CA TYR A 236 4.39 -2.35 -15.29
C TYR A 236 4.02 -1.08 -16.05
N GLN A 237 3.16 -1.22 -17.06
CA GLN A 237 2.59 -0.13 -17.84
C GLN A 237 1.11 0.01 -17.46
N PRO A 238 0.74 0.98 -16.59
CA PRO A 238 -0.63 1.19 -16.17
C PRO A 238 -1.52 1.72 -17.30
N ASP A 239 -2.78 1.31 -17.29
CA ASP A 239 -3.83 1.89 -18.13
C ASP A 239 -4.30 3.24 -17.55
N ILE A 240 -4.33 3.34 -16.23
CA ILE A 240 -4.76 4.53 -15.50
C ILE A 240 -3.69 4.92 -14.47
N VAL A 241 -3.27 6.18 -14.49
CA VAL A 241 -2.40 6.78 -13.47
C VAL A 241 -3.19 7.82 -12.72
N VAL A 242 -3.13 7.83 -11.39
CA VAL A 242 -3.77 8.85 -10.57
C VAL A 242 -2.70 9.58 -9.76
N VAL A 243 -2.64 10.90 -9.90
CA VAL A 243 -1.69 11.75 -9.17
C VAL A 243 -2.46 12.61 -8.19
N ASN A 244 -2.37 12.34 -6.90
CA ASN A 244 -3.01 13.12 -5.84
C ASN A 244 -1.94 13.68 -4.89
N LEU A 245 -1.41 14.84 -5.26
CA LEU A 245 -0.30 15.52 -4.60
C LEU A 245 -0.64 17.01 -4.43
N PHE A 246 0.29 17.80 -3.89
CA PHE A 246 0.17 19.22 -3.52
C PHE A 246 -0.46 19.54 -2.17
N GLN A 247 -0.99 18.56 -1.41
CA GLN A 247 -1.46 18.85 -0.05
C GLN A 247 -0.32 19.35 0.86
N ASN A 248 0.88 18.81 0.71
CA ASN A 248 2.04 19.22 1.51
C ASN A 248 2.67 20.51 1.00
N ASP A 249 2.72 20.70 -0.33
CA ASP A 249 3.13 21.97 -0.94
C ASP A 249 2.24 23.12 -0.47
N TYR A 250 0.91 22.93 -0.49
CA TYR A 250 -0.08 23.87 0.05
C TYR A 250 0.29 24.41 1.44
N SER A 251 0.63 23.50 2.35
CA SER A 251 0.99 23.86 3.71
C SER A 251 2.36 24.55 3.77
N LEU A 252 3.37 23.92 3.17
CA LEU A 252 4.78 24.25 3.42
C LEU A 252 5.25 25.50 2.67
N VAL A 253 4.69 25.83 1.50
CA VAL A 253 5.07 27.08 0.80
C VAL A 253 4.66 28.34 1.59
N ASN A 254 3.85 28.19 2.62
CA ASN A 254 3.44 29.26 3.53
C ASN A 254 4.22 29.25 4.86
N MET A 255 5.25 28.40 4.99
CA MET A 255 6.04 28.25 6.22
C MET A 255 7.52 28.63 5.99
N PRO A 256 7.85 29.92 5.83
CA PRO A 256 9.20 30.37 5.45
C PRO A 256 10.30 30.02 6.47
N LEU A 257 9.92 29.76 7.72
CA LEU A 257 10.85 29.37 8.76
C LEU A 257 11.13 27.86 8.79
N HIS A 258 10.32 27.04 8.12
CA HIS A 258 10.48 25.59 8.11
C HIS A 258 11.77 25.18 7.39
N ALA A 259 12.52 24.22 7.94
CA ALA A 259 13.82 23.81 7.41
C ALA A 259 13.73 23.35 5.95
N GLN A 260 12.68 22.59 5.61
CA GLN A 260 12.46 22.10 4.25
C GLN A 260 12.07 23.21 3.26
N PHE A 261 11.34 24.24 3.72
CA PHE A 261 11.09 25.43 2.90
C PHE A 261 12.42 26.12 2.57
N LYS A 262 13.23 26.44 3.60
CA LYS A 262 14.51 27.12 3.43
C LYS A 262 15.46 26.37 2.50
N LYS A 263 15.48 25.04 2.61
CA LYS A 263 16.28 24.19 1.74
C LYS A 263 15.85 24.22 0.29
N ARG A 264 14.54 24.34 0.01
CA ARG A 264 13.98 24.31 -1.35
C ARG A 264 13.94 25.70 -2.00
N PHE A 265 13.66 26.74 -1.23
CA PHE A 265 13.35 28.07 -1.76
C PHE A 265 14.16 29.21 -1.11
N GLY A 266 15.06 28.90 -0.16
CA GLY A 266 15.76 29.92 0.62
C GLY A 266 14.79 30.76 1.43
N ASN A 267 14.78 32.07 1.18
CA ASN A 267 13.87 33.01 1.83
C ASN A 267 12.75 33.51 0.88
N VAL A 268 12.67 32.97 -0.33
CA VAL A 268 11.72 33.43 -1.35
C VAL A 268 10.58 32.44 -1.47
N LYS A 269 9.35 32.91 -1.28
CA LYS A 269 8.16 32.07 -1.50
C LYS A 269 8.04 31.76 -3.00
N PRO A 270 7.85 30.49 -3.40
CA PRO A 270 7.58 30.17 -4.80
C PRO A 270 6.29 30.83 -5.24
N ASN A 271 6.30 31.43 -6.43
CA ASN A 271 5.11 32.03 -7.03
C ASN A 271 4.24 30.96 -7.71
N GLU A 272 3.06 31.38 -8.18
CA GLU A 272 2.10 30.50 -8.87
C GLU A 272 2.70 29.84 -10.12
N GLU A 273 3.40 30.60 -10.96
CA GLU A 273 4.00 30.10 -12.19
C GLU A 273 4.98 28.95 -11.93
N PHE A 274 5.83 29.09 -10.90
CA PHE A 274 6.75 28.05 -10.48
C PHE A 274 6.02 26.77 -10.06
N LEU A 275 4.96 26.89 -9.27
CA LEU A 275 4.19 25.73 -8.79
C LEU A 275 3.49 25.00 -9.94
N ILE A 276 2.85 25.75 -10.85
CA ILE A 276 2.21 25.20 -12.05
C ILE A 276 3.24 24.47 -12.90
N LYS A 277 4.40 25.11 -13.15
CA LYS A 277 5.49 24.51 -13.94
C LYS A 277 6.02 23.23 -13.32
N ALA A 278 6.21 23.19 -12.00
CA ALA A 278 6.67 21.99 -11.32
C ALA A 278 5.67 20.82 -11.44
N TYR A 279 4.36 21.10 -11.40
CA TYR A 279 3.35 20.07 -11.65
C TYR A 279 3.40 19.56 -13.09
N ILE A 280 3.47 20.48 -14.07
CA ILE A 280 3.63 20.15 -15.49
C ILE A 280 4.81 19.20 -15.70
N ASP A 281 5.98 19.54 -15.15
CA ASP A 281 7.21 18.76 -15.30
C ASP A 281 7.08 17.35 -14.72
N PHE A 282 6.40 17.22 -13.58
CA PHE A 282 6.14 15.92 -13.00
C PHE A 282 5.20 15.08 -13.87
N ILE A 283 4.13 15.66 -14.39
CA ILE A 283 3.20 14.96 -15.29
C ILE A 283 3.86 14.57 -16.61
N VAL A 284 4.71 15.43 -17.18
CA VAL A 284 5.55 15.11 -18.36
C VAL A 284 6.47 13.93 -18.05
N SER A 285 7.09 13.90 -16.87
CA SER A 285 7.94 12.78 -16.47
C SER A 285 7.16 11.46 -16.43
N LEU A 286 5.93 11.47 -15.91
CA LEU A 286 5.05 10.30 -15.93
C LEU A 286 4.62 9.92 -17.35
N ARG A 287 4.27 10.89 -18.21
CA ARG A 287 3.92 10.62 -19.60
C ARG A 287 5.06 9.97 -20.38
N ASN A 288 6.31 10.35 -20.11
CA ASN A 288 7.49 9.77 -20.75
C ASN A 288 7.65 8.27 -20.46
N VAL A 289 7.38 7.84 -19.23
CA VAL A 289 7.48 6.41 -18.84
C VAL A 289 6.19 5.64 -19.09
N TYR A 290 5.05 6.33 -19.16
CA TYR A 290 3.71 5.80 -19.40
C TYR A 290 3.02 6.46 -20.61
N PRO A 291 3.52 6.22 -21.84
CA PRO A 291 3.05 6.92 -23.04
C PRO A 291 1.58 6.64 -23.40
N LYS A 292 1.00 5.53 -22.91
CA LYS A 292 -0.36 5.12 -23.23
C LYS A 292 -1.38 5.41 -22.13
N ALA A 293 -0.92 5.63 -20.90
CA ALA A 293 -1.80 5.74 -19.73
C ALA A 293 -2.75 6.94 -19.84
N LYS A 294 -3.96 6.79 -19.31
CA LYS A 294 -4.84 7.92 -18.99
C LYS A 294 -4.42 8.45 -17.62
N ILE A 295 -4.01 9.71 -17.55
CA ILE A 295 -3.49 10.32 -16.30
C ILE A 295 -4.60 11.18 -15.70
N ILE A 296 -5.00 10.88 -14.47
CA ILE A 296 -5.94 11.67 -13.68
C ILE A 296 -5.10 12.51 -12.71
N CYS A 297 -4.97 13.80 -12.99
CA CYS A 297 -4.44 14.80 -12.09
C CYS A 297 -5.51 15.12 -11.04
N ALA A 298 -5.42 14.43 -9.91
CA ALA A 298 -6.33 14.56 -8.80
C ALA A 298 -5.80 15.55 -7.75
N LEU A 299 -6.71 16.11 -6.95
CA LEU A 299 -6.36 16.99 -5.84
C LEU A 299 -7.39 16.85 -4.71
N GLY A 300 -6.92 16.62 -3.48
CA GLY A 300 -7.74 16.63 -2.27
C GLY A 300 -7.71 15.30 -1.49
N ASN A 301 -8.52 15.12 -0.45
CA ASN A 301 -9.71 15.91 -0.07
C ASN A 301 -9.53 16.79 1.19
N MET A 302 -8.29 17.20 1.49
CA MET A 302 -7.96 18.04 2.64
C MET A 302 -7.91 19.55 2.28
N ASP A 303 -7.25 20.37 3.09
CA ASP A 303 -7.28 21.84 3.00
C ASP A 303 -6.82 22.43 1.67
N VAL A 304 -6.06 21.69 0.86
CA VAL A 304 -5.64 22.15 -0.47
C VAL A 304 -6.84 22.41 -1.40
N VAL A 305 -8.00 21.78 -1.14
CA VAL A 305 -9.26 21.99 -1.87
C VAL A 305 -10.30 22.78 -1.07
N LYS A 306 -9.91 23.46 0.01
CA LYS A 306 -10.84 24.31 0.77
C LYS A 306 -11.36 25.47 -0.08
N LYS A 307 -12.47 26.06 0.37
CA LYS A 307 -13.05 27.25 -0.27
C LYS A 307 -11.96 28.33 -0.46
N ASP A 308 -11.95 28.94 -1.64
CA ASP A 308 -11.02 30.00 -2.04
C ASP A 308 -9.54 29.57 -2.13
N SER A 309 -9.24 28.26 -2.06
CA SER A 309 -7.90 27.76 -2.40
C SER A 309 -7.60 27.98 -3.89
N PRO A 310 -6.44 28.55 -4.26
CA PRO A 310 -6.05 28.71 -5.66
C PRO A 310 -5.53 27.41 -6.29
N TRP A 311 -5.24 26.38 -5.49
CA TRP A 311 -4.57 25.15 -5.95
C TRP A 311 -5.37 24.30 -6.95
N PRO A 312 -6.71 24.19 -6.85
CA PRO A 312 -7.50 23.64 -7.95
C PRO A 312 -7.26 24.38 -9.28
N GLY A 313 -7.06 25.70 -9.24
CA GLY A 313 -6.69 26.52 -10.40
C GLY A 313 -5.33 26.12 -10.96
N TYR A 314 -4.33 25.89 -10.10
CA TYR A 314 -2.99 25.48 -10.54
C TYR A 314 -3.00 24.16 -11.30
N ILE A 315 -3.76 23.16 -10.82
CA ILE A 315 -3.92 21.87 -11.51
C ILE A 315 -4.62 22.05 -12.86
N ASN A 316 -5.70 22.84 -12.91
CA ASN A 316 -6.41 23.12 -14.17
C ASN A 316 -5.50 23.81 -15.20
N SER A 317 -4.76 24.84 -14.78
CA SER A 317 -3.81 25.55 -15.63
C SER A 317 -2.69 24.63 -16.13
N ALA A 318 -2.14 23.79 -15.26
CA ALA A 318 -1.12 22.80 -15.63
C ALA A 318 -1.66 21.83 -16.70
N VAL A 319 -2.82 21.21 -16.47
CA VAL A 319 -3.39 20.25 -17.43
C VAL A 319 -3.78 20.91 -18.75
N ALA A 320 -4.37 22.10 -18.72
CA ALA A 320 -4.71 22.85 -19.94
C ALA A 320 -3.47 23.16 -20.79
N SER A 321 -2.33 23.47 -20.15
CA SER A 321 -1.08 23.77 -20.86
C SER A 321 -0.45 22.55 -21.55
N LEU A 322 -0.68 21.34 -21.03
CA LEU A 322 -0.12 20.10 -21.55
C LEU A 322 -0.73 19.68 -22.90
N LYS A 323 -1.95 20.14 -23.22
CA LYS A 323 -2.67 19.84 -24.48
C LYS A 323 -2.75 18.33 -24.80
N ASP A 324 -2.77 17.48 -23.79
CA ASP A 324 -2.88 16.02 -23.92
C ASP A 324 -4.30 15.56 -23.54
N SER A 325 -5.04 15.08 -24.54
CA SER A 325 -6.42 14.59 -24.39
C SER A 325 -6.57 13.38 -23.44
N LYS A 326 -5.48 12.72 -23.06
CA LYS A 326 -5.47 11.60 -22.10
C LYS A 326 -5.14 12.04 -20.68
N ILE A 327 -5.11 13.36 -20.41
CA ILE A 327 -4.90 13.91 -19.08
C ILE A 327 -6.19 14.59 -18.60
N TYR A 328 -6.64 14.20 -17.41
CA TYR A 328 -7.92 14.57 -16.84
C TYR A 328 -7.70 15.28 -15.50
N VAL A 329 -8.58 16.21 -15.13
CA VAL A 329 -8.56 16.86 -13.80
C VAL A 329 -9.68 16.30 -12.93
N LYS A 330 -9.34 15.89 -11.70
CA LYS A 330 -10.32 15.47 -10.69
C LYS A 330 -10.06 16.15 -9.34
N ILE A 331 -10.85 17.18 -9.03
CA ILE A 331 -10.83 17.80 -7.70
C ILE A 331 -11.82 17.06 -6.79
N PHE A 332 -11.36 16.53 -5.65
CA PHE A 332 -12.22 15.89 -4.65
C PHE A 332 -12.94 16.93 -3.79
N LYS A 333 -14.14 16.60 -3.31
CA LYS A 333 -14.83 17.43 -2.32
C LYS A 333 -14.05 17.46 -1.01
N ILE A 334 -13.91 18.63 -0.38
CA ILE A 334 -13.28 18.75 0.93
C ILE A 334 -14.03 17.93 2.00
N LYS A 335 -13.27 17.29 2.90
CA LYS A 335 -13.82 16.43 3.96
C LYS A 335 -14.46 17.17 5.15
N ASN A 336 -14.06 18.42 5.42
CA ASN A 336 -14.56 19.26 6.51
C ASN A 336 -14.44 18.66 7.94
N THR A 337 -13.45 17.79 8.16
CA THR A 337 -13.10 17.25 9.49
C THR A 337 -11.63 17.51 9.80
N THR A 338 -11.19 17.32 11.04
CA THR A 338 -9.78 17.45 11.45
C THR A 338 -8.94 16.23 11.05
N GLY A 339 -7.60 16.36 11.03
CA GLY A 339 -6.69 15.25 10.74
C GLY A 339 -6.75 14.74 9.28
N HIS A 340 -6.19 13.56 9.03
CA HIS A 340 -6.26 12.90 7.72
C HIS A 340 -7.62 12.27 7.43
N PRO A 341 -7.89 11.88 6.16
CA PRO A 341 -9.17 11.27 5.79
C PRO A 341 -9.37 9.89 6.44
N ARG A 342 -10.47 9.73 7.16
CA ARG A 342 -10.89 8.48 7.80
C ARG A 342 -11.63 7.57 6.82
N ILE A 343 -12.00 6.36 7.25
CA ILE A 343 -12.62 5.33 6.41
C ILE A 343 -13.76 5.87 5.55
N GLN A 344 -14.76 6.54 6.15
CA GLN A 344 -15.92 7.05 5.43
C GLN A 344 -15.56 8.11 4.38
N GLU A 345 -14.54 8.92 4.64
CA GLU A 345 -14.09 9.97 3.74
C GLU A 345 -13.29 9.38 2.57
N GLN A 346 -12.52 8.32 2.83
CA GLN A 346 -11.79 7.56 1.81
C GLN A 346 -12.75 6.76 0.92
N GLU A 347 -13.83 6.21 1.49
CA GLU A 347 -14.94 5.59 0.73
C GLU A 347 -15.64 6.64 -0.16
N ALA A 348 -15.96 7.81 0.37
CA ALA A 348 -16.56 8.89 -0.42
C ALA A 348 -15.64 9.36 -1.56
N MET A 349 -14.33 9.47 -1.30
CA MET A 349 -13.34 9.74 -2.36
C MET A 349 -13.31 8.62 -3.41
N ALA A 350 -13.39 7.36 -3.00
CA ALA A 350 -13.44 6.23 -3.93
C ALA A 350 -14.68 6.32 -4.83
N ASP A 351 -15.85 6.58 -4.26
CA ASP A 351 -17.10 6.71 -5.00
C ASP A 351 -17.07 7.88 -6.00
N GLU A 352 -16.44 9.00 -5.63
CA GLU A 352 -16.20 10.10 -6.55
C GLU A 352 -15.26 9.71 -7.70
N LEU A 353 -14.15 9.01 -7.41
CA LEU A 353 -13.18 8.61 -8.42
C LEU A 353 -13.74 7.52 -9.36
N ILE A 354 -14.46 6.54 -8.82
CA ILE A 354 -15.11 5.48 -9.59
C ILE A 354 -16.13 6.08 -10.57
N ARG A 355 -16.99 7.01 -10.11
CA ARG A 355 -17.93 7.71 -10.98
C ARG A 355 -17.20 8.50 -12.05
N PHE A 356 -16.19 9.28 -11.67
CA PHE A 356 -15.38 10.05 -12.60
C PHE A 356 -14.76 9.19 -13.71
N ILE A 357 -14.18 8.03 -13.36
CA ILE A 357 -13.59 7.09 -14.32
C ILE A 357 -14.65 6.58 -15.31
N LYS A 358 -15.84 6.19 -14.81
CA LYS A 358 -16.93 5.66 -15.65
C LYS A 358 -17.52 6.72 -16.57
N ASP A 359 -17.81 7.90 -16.04
CA ASP A 359 -18.44 9.01 -16.78
C ASP A 359 -17.55 9.47 -17.94
N ASN A 360 -16.23 9.46 -17.73
CA ASN A 360 -15.24 9.82 -18.75
C ASN A 360 -14.75 8.63 -19.59
N LYS A 361 -15.29 7.41 -19.38
CA LYS A 361 -14.89 6.18 -20.09
C LYS A 361 -13.37 5.92 -20.00
N ILE A 362 -12.78 6.23 -18.86
CA ILE A 362 -11.34 6.07 -18.62
C ILE A 362 -10.98 4.58 -18.46
N ASP A 363 -11.92 3.75 -18.03
CA ASP A 363 -11.79 2.30 -17.90
C ASP A 363 -11.87 1.51 -19.23
N LYS A 364 -12.19 2.18 -20.34
CA LYS A 364 -12.41 1.55 -21.66
C LYS A 364 -11.23 1.61 -22.61
#